data_AF-A0A949M4U6-F1
#
_entry.id   AF-A0A949M4U6-F1
#
_cell.length_a   1.000
_cell.length_b   1.000
_cell.length_c   1.000
_cell.angle_alpha   90.00
_cell.angle_beta   90.00
_cell.angle_gamma   90.00
#
_symmetry.space_group_name_H-M   'P 1'
#
loop_
_entity.id
_entity.type
_entity.pdbx_description
1 polymer ?
#
loop_
_entity_poly.entity_id
_entity_poly.type
_entity_poly.pdbx_seq_one_letter_code
_entity_poly.pdbx_strand_id
1 'polypeptide(L)'
;MTEDEKAQEEAADEAAAPQPTEEGQEIGDGAPGDPAGRPPTEEELRAAYEAELKALRVEEVVAQTVVSLLNLGARKAGLLPGSEDEADAGQVALAVESVRRLLPLIEPALGENAGQIKDALSQLQVAYARLAGEEAPQDGDEGGPDSDEGPAGGEGPEGGPGGEQPPPGGGSGLWVPGR
;
A
#
# COMPACT_ATOMS: atom_id res chain seq x y z
N MET A 1 47.82 16.66 21.05
CA MET A 1 49.06 15.88 20.85
C MET A 1 48.65 14.66 20.05
N THR A 2 48.88 14.61 18.74
CA THR A 2 49.90 15.22 17.87
C THR A 2 49.22 15.46 16.51
N GLU A 3 49.20 16.66 15.92
CA GLU A 3 50.34 17.34 15.26
C GLU A 3 51.04 16.40 14.30
N ASP A 4 50.50 16.30 13.08
CA ASP A 4 51.21 16.12 11.79
C ASP A 4 50.16 15.64 10.77
N GLU A 5 49.66 16.55 9.93
CA GLU A 5 49.43 16.35 8.48
C GLU A 5 48.61 17.55 7.92
N LYS A 6 49.01 18.76 8.30
CA LYS A 6 48.62 19.98 7.60
C LYS A 6 49.88 20.79 7.37
N ALA A 7 50.65 20.43 6.34
CA ALA A 7 51.47 21.32 5.52
C ALA A 7 52.58 20.55 4.79
N GLN A 8 52.35 20.26 3.52
CA GLN A 8 53.37 20.35 2.47
C GLN A 8 52.58 20.53 1.17
N GLU A 9 52.45 21.78 0.71
CA GLU A 9 53.35 22.41 -0.26
C GLU A 9 52.61 22.39 -1.62
N GLU A 10 51.69 23.31 -1.88
CA GLU A 10 51.94 24.68 -2.33
C GLU A 10 53.03 24.80 -3.41
N ALA A 11 52.55 24.95 -4.65
CA ALA A 11 52.95 25.98 -5.62
C ALA A 11 53.63 25.53 -6.94
N ALA A 12 52.98 26.03 -8.01
CA ALA A 12 53.55 26.53 -9.26
C ALA A 12 54.04 25.52 -10.31
N ASP A 13 53.33 25.43 -11.44
CA ASP A 13 53.75 25.94 -12.77
C ASP A 13 52.59 25.66 -13.76
N GLU A 14 51.78 26.64 -14.12
CA GLU A 14 51.96 27.58 -15.25
C GLU A 14 51.96 26.93 -16.65
N ALA A 15 50.94 27.32 -17.42
CA ALA A 15 50.89 27.43 -18.88
C ALA A 15 51.21 26.21 -19.78
N ALA A 16 50.14 25.56 -20.28
CA ALA A 16 50.09 25.14 -21.68
C ALA A 16 48.64 25.18 -22.20
N ALA A 17 48.44 25.91 -23.29
CA ALA A 17 47.17 26.23 -23.94
C ALA A 17 46.32 25.01 -24.37
N PRO A 18 45.00 25.17 -24.54
CA PRO A 18 44.16 24.17 -25.20
C PRO A 18 44.57 24.05 -26.67
N GLN A 19 44.98 22.85 -27.10
CA GLN A 19 45.16 22.56 -28.52
C GLN A 19 43.77 22.37 -29.16
N PRO A 20 43.45 23.07 -30.27
CA PRO A 20 42.27 22.80 -31.06
C PRO A 20 42.59 21.60 -31.96
N THR A 21 42.10 20.42 -31.62
CA THR A 21 42.00 19.35 -32.61
C THR A 21 40.72 19.56 -33.41
N GLU A 22 40.87 20.35 -34.49
CA GLU A 22 40.04 20.21 -35.69
C GLU A 22 40.33 18.83 -36.30
N GLU A 23 39.59 17.82 -35.88
CA GLU A 23 39.34 16.65 -36.71
C GLU A 23 37.92 16.77 -37.23
N GLY A 24 37.84 17.13 -38.51
CA GLY A 24 36.60 17.28 -39.25
C GLY A 24 35.75 16.03 -39.13
N GLN A 25 34.70 16.13 -38.32
CA GLN A 25 33.55 15.28 -38.49
C GLN A 25 32.90 15.71 -39.80
N GLU A 26 33.26 15.02 -40.88
CA GLU A 26 32.48 14.98 -42.11
C GLU A 26 31.01 14.85 -41.68
N ILE A 27 30.26 15.93 -41.92
CA ILE A 27 28.81 15.87 -41.99
C ILE A 27 28.57 14.99 -43.21
N GLY A 28 28.52 13.68 -42.96
CA GLY A 28 28.11 12.69 -43.92
C GLY A 28 26.73 13.12 -44.41
N ASP A 29 26.71 13.50 -45.68
CA ASP A 29 25.53 13.78 -46.48
C ASP A 29 24.48 12.72 -46.14
N GLY A 30 23.38 13.19 -45.53
CA GLY A 30 22.36 12.34 -44.95
C GLY A 30 21.84 11.34 -45.97
N ALA A 31 22.10 10.05 -45.71
CA ALA A 31 21.36 8.98 -46.36
C ALA A 31 19.85 9.21 -46.14
N PRO A 32 19.00 8.95 -47.15
CA PRO A 32 17.57 9.24 -47.05
C PRO A 32 16.91 8.39 -45.96
N GLY A 33 16.58 9.07 -44.86
CA GLY A 33 15.46 8.79 -43.95
C GLY A 33 15.34 7.37 -43.42
N ASP A 34 16.05 7.05 -42.34
CA ASP A 34 15.53 6.08 -41.39
C ASP A 34 14.39 6.73 -40.59
N PRO A 35 13.13 6.27 -40.72
CA PRO A 35 12.00 6.90 -40.03
C PRO A 35 12.01 6.68 -38.51
N ALA A 36 12.91 5.86 -37.97
CA ALA A 36 12.95 5.50 -36.55
C ALA A 36 13.85 6.40 -35.70
N GLY A 37 14.58 7.35 -36.31
CA GLY A 37 15.47 8.29 -35.61
C GLY A 37 14.89 9.69 -35.38
N ARG A 38 13.72 10.03 -35.94
CA ARG A 38 13.10 11.35 -35.76
C ARG A 38 12.28 11.40 -34.46
N PRO A 39 12.25 12.54 -33.74
CA PRO A 39 11.29 12.72 -32.66
C PRO A 39 9.86 12.58 -33.20
N PRO A 40 8.92 12.00 -32.42
CA PRO A 40 7.53 11.84 -32.85
C PRO A 40 6.90 13.16 -33.29
N THR A 41 6.15 13.14 -34.38
CA THR A 41 5.35 14.29 -34.82
C THR A 41 4.14 14.52 -33.90
N GLU A 42 3.58 15.72 -33.88
CA GLU A 42 2.39 16.03 -33.06
C GLU A 42 1.20 15.12 -33.40
N GLU A 43 1.01 14.80 -34.68
CA GLU A 43 -0.07 13.90 -35.14
C GLU A 43 0.15 12.46 -34.66
N GLU A 44 1.39 11.95 -34.70
CA GLU A 44 1.74 10.64 -34.16
C GLU A 44 1.54 10.60 -32.63
N LEU A 45 1.89 11.67 -31.91
CA LEU A 45 1.66 11.77 -30.46
C LEU A 45 0.16 11.79 -30.12
N ARG A 46 -0.65 12.55 -30.87
CA ARG A 46 -2.11 12.57 -30.69
C ARG A 46 -2.73 11.19 -30.96
N ALA A 47 -2.34 10.55 -32.06
CA ALA A 47 -2.85 9.22 -32.40
C ALA A 47 -2.46 8.16 -31.36
N ALA A 48 -1.23 8.22 -30.83
CA ALA A 48 -0.78 7.34 -29.74
C ALA A 48 -1.61 7.54 -28.47
N TYR A 49 -1.82 8.79 -28.06
CA TYR A 49 -2.65 9.10 -26.89
C TYR A 49 -4.11 8.65 -27.04
N GLU A 50 -4.71 8.86 -28.22
CA GLU A 50 -6.08 8.37 -28.50
C GLU A 50 -6.16 6.84 -28.47
N ALA A 51 -5.13 6.14 -28.95
CA ALA A 51 -5.05 4.69 -28.88
C ALA A 51 -4.93 4.19 -27.42
N GLU A 52 -4.15 4.87 -26.58
CA GLU A 52 -4.05 4.58 -25.15
C GLU A 52 -5.40 4.77 -24.44
N LEU A 53 -6.09 5.89 -24.69
CA LEU A 53 -7.41 6.15 -24.11
C LEU A 53 -8.44 5.09 -24.53
N LYS A 54 -8.37 4.61 -25.78
CA LYS A 54 -9.25 3.55 -26.29
C LYS A 54 -8.98 2.20 -25.63
N ALA A 55 -7.73 1.92 -25.27
CA ALA A 55 -7.35 0.68 -24.60
C ALA A 55 -7.69 0.68 -23.11
N LEU A 56 -7.77 1.86 -22.49
CA LEU A 56 -8.04 2.01 -21.06
C LEU A 56 -9.46 1.56 -20.71
N ARG A 57 -9.55 0.67 -19.73
CA ARG A 57 -10.83 0.18 -19.19
C ARG A 57 -11.17 0.90 -17.90
N VAL A 58 -12.43 1.28 -17.73
CA VAL A 58 -12.90 1.96 -16.53
C VAL A 58 -12.73 1.06 -15.30
N GLU A 59 -12.99 -0.24 -15.45
CA GLU A 59 -12.88 -1.21 -14.37
C GLU A 59 -11.44 -1.33 -13.85
N GLU A 60 -10.45 -1.19 -14.73
CA GLU A 60 -9.03 -1.21 -14.38
C GLU A 60 -8.63 0.03 -13.58
N VAL A 61 -9.09 1.21 -14.02
CA VAL A 61 -8.85 2.47 -13.28
C VAL A 61 -9.49 2.42 -11.89
N VAL A 62 -10.70 1.86 -11.79
CA VAL A 62 -11.37 1.68 -10.49
C VAL A 62 -10.62 0.66 -9.63
N ALA A 63 -10.11 -0.43 -10.20
CA ALA A 63 -9.28 -1.40 -9.49
C ALA A 63 -7.99 -0.76 -8.93
N GLN A 64 -7.28 0.01 -9.76
CA GLN A 64 -6.09 0.76 -9.33
C GLN A 64 -6.42 1.78 -8.23
N THR A 65 -7.60 2.41 -8.31
CA THR A 65 -8.08 3.33 -7.27
C THR A 65 -8.36 2.59 -5.97
N VAL A 66 -9.01 1.43 -6.02
CA VAL A 66 -9.27 0.58 -4.82
C VAL A 66 -7.97 0.17 -4.14
N VAL A 67 -6.97 -0.28 -4.90
CA VAL A 67 -5.64 -0.60 -4.34
C VAL A 67 -5.00 0.62 -3.70
N SER A 68 -5.08 1.78 -4.35
CA SER A 68 -4.54 3.03 -3.81
C SER A 68 -5.23 3.44 -2.51
N LEU A 69 -6.56 3.30 -2.43
CA LEU A 69 -7.35 3.58 -1.24
C LEU A 69 -7.03 2.62 -0.09
N LEU A 70 -6.80 1.33 -0.39
CA LEU A 70 -6.40 0.35 0.62
C LEU A 70 -5.02 0.68 1.19
N ASN A 71 -4.04 1.00 0.34
CA ASN A 71 -2.69 1.37 0.78
C ASN A 71 -2.68 2.67 1.60
N LEU A 72 -3.43 3.68 1.14
CA LEU A 72 -3.55 4.94 1.86
C LEU A 72 -4.32 4.75 3.19
N GLY A 73 -5.39 3.96 3.18
CA GLY A 73 -6.14 3.59 4.36
C GLY A 73 -5.27 2.87 5.38
N ALA A 74 -4.44 1.91 4.96
CA ALA A 74 -3.52 1.20 5.84
C ALA A 74 -2.49 2.15 6.49
N ARG A 75 -1.98 3.13 5.75
CA ARG A 75 -1.12 4.20 6.29
C ARG A 75 -1.86 5.05 7.32
N LYS A 76 -3.09 5.49 7.01
CA LYS A 76 -3.94 6.26 7.94
C LYS A 76 -4.50 5.44 9.10
N ALA A 77 -4.34 4.12 9.05
CA ALA A 77 -4.63 3.22 10.15
C ALA A 77 -3.39 2.92 11.01
N GLY A 78 -2.21 3.49 10.70
CA GLY A 78 -0.97 3.19 11.41
C GLY A 78 -0.47 1.75 11.23
N LEU A 79 -0.94 1.04 10.19
CA LEU A 79 -0.59 -0.37 9.96
C LEU A 79 0.75 -0.55 9.24
N LEU A 80 1.28 0.51 8.63
CA LEU A 80 2.56 0.50 7.94
C LEU A 80 3.67 0.97 8.90
N PRO A 81 4.88 0.38 8.83
CA PRO A 81 6.00 0.84 9.65
C PRO A 81 6.28 2.34 9.47
N GLY A 82 6.34 3.09 10.57
CA GLY A 82 6.60 4.53 10.55
C GLY A 82 5.37 5.39 10.20
N SER A 83 4.16 4.84 10.27
CA SER A 83 2.90 5.57 10.06
C SER A 83 2.03 5.67 11.31
N GLU A 84 2.54 5.23 12.46
CA GLU A 84 1.81 5.21 13.74
C GLU A 84 1.28 6.61 14.11
N ASP A 85 2.09 7.65 13.91
CA ASP A 85 1.72 9.05 14.18
C ASP A 85 0.78 9.66 13.14
N GLU A 86 0.48 8.94 12.04
CA GLU A 86 -0.43 9.39 10.99
C GLU A 86 -1.86 8.85 11.13
N ALA A 87 -2.15 8.13 12.22
CA ALA A 87 -3.45 7.52 12.47
C ALA A 87 -4.58 8.55 12.46
N ASP A 88 -5.61 8.30 11.66
CA ASP A 88 -6.77 9.18 11.49
C ASP A 88 -8.03 8.32 11.21
N ALA A 89 -8.87 8.13 12.22
CA ALA A 89 -10.04 7.27 12.10
C ALA A 89 -11.02 7.74 11.02
N GLY A 90 -11.16 9.06 10.82
CA GLY A 90 -12.04 9.64 9.81
C GLY A 90 -11.58 9.32 8.39
N GLN A 91 -10.27 9.42 8.12
CA GLN A 91 -9.69 9.04 6.83
C GLN A 91 -9.80 7.54 6.58
N VAL A 92 -9.60 6.71 7.62
CA VAL A 92 -9.76 5.25 7.50
C VAL A 92 -11.23 4.90 7.21
N ALA A 93 -12.19 5.53 7.89
CA ALA A 93 -13.62 5.34 7.63
C ALA A 93 -13.97 5.63 6.16
N LEU A 94 -13.47 6.75 5.64
CA LEU A 94 -13.69 7.15 4.25
C LEU A 94 -13.11 6.14 3.26
N ALA A 95 -11.89 5.64 3.51
CA ALA A 95 -11.26 4.62 2.69
C ALA A 95 -12.07 3.30 2.71
N VAL A 96 -12.47 2.84 3.89
CA VAL A 96 -13.30 1.64 4.06
C VAL A 96 -14.61 1.76 3.30
N GLU A 97 -15.34 2.86 3.46
CA GLU A 97 -16.65 3.03 2.83
C GLU A 97 -16.53 3.14 1.30
N SER A 98 -15.50 3.85 0.83
CA SER A 98 -15.22 3.96 -0.61
C SER A 98 -14.95 2.58 -1.22
N VAL A 99 -14.07 1.78 -0.60
CA VAL A 99 -13.74 0.44 -1.10
C VAL A 99 -14.95 -0.49 -1.01
N ARG A 100 -15.73 -0.46 0.08
CA ARG A 100 -16.96 -1.26 0.22
C ARG A 100 -17.95 -1.03 -0.92
N ARG A 101 -18.04 0.21 -1.43
CA ARG A 101 -18.94 0.57 -2.53
C ARG A 101 -18.38 0.23 -3.91
N LEU A 102 -17.08 0.40 -4.11
CA LEU A 102 -16.43 0.17 -5.40
C LEU A 102 -16.17 -1.31 -5.67
N LEU A 103 -15.78 -2.07 -4.65
CA LEU A 103 -15.35 -3.46 -4.80
C LEU A 103 -16.38 -4.36 -5.50
N PRO A 104 -17.69 -4.34 -5.17
CA PRO A 104 -18.68 -5.16 -5.86
C PRO A 104 -18.83 -4.85 -7.36
N LEU A 105 -18.46 -3.63 -7.79
CA LEU A 105 -18.56 -3.22 -9.19
C LEU A 105 -17.42 -3.78 -10.05
N ILE A 106 -16.26 -4.02 -9.44
CA ILE A 106 -15.04 -4.50 -10.14
C ILE A 106 -14.69 -5.95 -9.81
N GLU A 107 -15.40 -6.59 -8.88
CA GLU A 107 -15.11 -7.96 -8.44
C GLU A 107 -14.94 -8.96 -9.59
N PRO A 108 -15.79 -8.98 -10.65
CA PRO A 108 -15.60 -9.87 -11.78
C PRO A 108 -14.30 -9.60 -12.57
N ALA A 109 -13.85 -8.34 -12.61
CA ALA A 109 -12.62 -7.93 -13.30
C ALA A 109 -11.36 -8.26 -12.50
N LEU A 110 -11.46 -8.31 -11.17
CA LEU A 110 -10.33 -8.65 -10.28
C LEU A 110 -9.90 -10.13 -10.36
N GLY A 111 -10.81 -11.03 -10.76
CA GLY A 111 -10.54 -12.46 -10.90
C GLY A 111 -9.98 -13.07 -9.61
N GLU A 112 -8.82 -13.72 -9.70
CA GLU A 112 -8.14 -14.35 -8.56
C GLU A 112 -7.71 -13.37 -7.45
N ASN A 113 -7.51 -12.09 -7.78
CA ASN A 113 -7.10 -11.08 -6.81
C ASN A 113 -8.24 -10.62 -5.90
N ALA A 114 -9.50 -10.93 -6.22
CA ALA A 114 -10.66 -10.46 -5.47
C ALA A 114 -10.61 -10.88 -3.98
N GLY A 115 -10.09 -12.07 -3.68
CA GLY A 115 -9.93 -12.56 -2.30
C GLY A 115 -8.98 -11.68 -1.49
N GLN A 116 -7.78 -11.42 -2.02
CA GLN A 116 -6.77 -10.60 -1.37
C GLN A 116 -7.28 -9.18 -1.06
N ILE A 117 -8.03 -8.58 -1.99
CA ILE A 117 -8.61 -7.23 -1.81
C ILE A 117 -9.66 -7.23 -0.70
N LYS A 118 -10.49 -8.27 -0.60
CA LYS A 118 -11.47 -8.43 0.50
C LYS A 118 -10.81 -8.63 1.85
N ASP A 119 -9.71 -9.39 1.89
CA ASP A 119 -8.96 -9.61 3.12
C ASP A 119 -8.31 -8.31 3.61
N ALA A 120 -7.70 -7.54 2.70
CA ALA A 120 -7.15 -6.22 3.01
C ALA A 120 -8.23 -5.25 3.52
N LEU A 121 -9.40 -5.23 2.88
CA LEU A 121 -10.55 -4.43 3.36
C LEU A 121 -11.00 -4.85 4.77
N SER A 122 -11.03 -6.15 5.04
CA SER A 122 -11.43 -6.68 6.36
C SER A 122 -10.43 -6.28 7.45
N GLN A 123 -9.13 -6.36 7.16
CA GLN A 123 -8.08 -5.88 8.07
C GLN A 123 -8.22 -4.37 8.35
N LEU A 124 -8.49 -3.58 7.32
CA LEU A 124 -8.69 -2.14 7.46
C LEU A 124 -9.93 -1.81 8.31
N GLN A 125 -11.02 -2.58 8.16
CA GLN A 125 -12.23 -2.43 8.99
C GLN A 125 -11.97 -2.75 10.47
N VAL A 126 -11.17 -3.78 10.75
CA VAL A 126 -10.77 -4.09 12.13
C VAL A 126 -9.91 -2.98 12.73
N ALA A 127 -8.97 -2.42 11.95
CA ALA A 127 -8.15 -1.30 12.39
C ALA A 127 -9.00 -0.04 12.68
N TYR A 128 -9.96 0.27 11.80
CA TYR A 128 -10.93 1.35 12.04
C TYR A 128 -11.69 1.19 13.35
N ALA A 129 -12.20 -0.01 13.63
CA ALA A 129 -12.96 -0.27 14.85
C ALA A 129 -12.13 -0.06 16.12
N ARG A 130 -10.82 -0.31 16.07
CA ARG A 130 -9.89 -0.05 17.19
C ARG A 130 -9.69 1.46 17.39
N LEU A 131 -9.39 2.18 16.31
CA LEU A 131 -9.19 3.63 16.34
C LEU A 131 -10.45 4.38 16.81
N ALA A 132 -11.62 4.00 16.30
CA ALA A 132 -12.89 4.60 16.71
C ALA A 132 -13.24 4.32 18.18
N GLY A 133 -12.72 3.22 18.76
CA GLY A 133 -12.85 2.92 20.18
C GLY A 133 -11.89 3.71 21.08
N GLU A 134 -10.74 4.14 20.56
CA GLU A 134 -9.78 5.00 21.27
C GLU A 134 -10.17 6.48 21.25
N GLU A 135 -10.88 6.94 20.21
CA GLU A 135 -11.37 8.33 20.08
C GLU A 135 -12.66 8.61 20.86
N ALA A 136 -13.38 7.57 21.31
CA ALA A 136 -14.54 7.74 22.17
C ALA A 136 -14.11 8.33 23.52
N PRO A 137 -14.76 9.39 24.03
CA PRO A 137 -14.51 9.86 25.39
C PRO A 137 -14.72 8.70 26.36
N GLN A 138 -13.75 8.46 27.23
CA GLN A 138 -13.98 7.71 28.47
C GLN A 138 -14.90 8.53 29.37
N ASP A 139 -16.17 8.65 28.99
CA ASP A 139 -17.22 9.07 29.91
C ASP A 139 -17.55 7.86 30.79
N GLY A 140 -16.97 7.87 32.00
CA GLY A 140 -17.57 7.28 33.19
C GLY A 140 -17.43 5.76 33.34
N ASP A 141 -16.54 5.39 34.27
CA ASP A 141 -16.89 4.37 35.25
C ASP A 141 -18.23 4.74 35.91
N GLU A 142 -19.31 4.05 35.55
CA GLU A 142 -20.48 3.88 36.41
C GLU A 142 -21.24 2.59 36.03
N GLY A 143 -21.07 1.57 36.86
CA GLY A 143 -22.13 0.61 37.18
C GLY A 143 -22.37 -0.49 36.15
N GLY A 144 -21.66 -1.61 36.32
CA GLY A 144 -22.26 -2.88 35.94
C GLY A 144 -23.61 -3.05 36.68
N PRO A 145 -24.65 -3.59 36.05
CA PRO A 145 -25.76 -4.14 36.81
C PRO A 145 -25.26 -5.42 37.48
N ASP A 146 -25.08 -5.30 38.80
CA ASP A 146 -25.13 -6.39 39.75
C ASP A 146 -26.15 -7.45 39.31
N SER A 147 -25.67 -8.67 39.27
CA SER A 147 -26.50 -9.86 39.24
C SER A 147 -27.20 -9.94 40.58
N ASP A 148 -28.45 -9.47 40.67
CA ASP A 148 -29.29 -9.73 41.84
C ASP A 148 -29.97 -11.09 41.67
N GLU A 149 -29.61 -11.98 42.59
CA GLU A 149 -30.06 -13.37 42.70
C GLU A 149 -31.50 -13.49 43.24
N GLY A 150 -32.33 -14.23 42.48
CA GLY A 150 -33.11 -15.36 43.02
C GLY A 150 -34.64 -15.22 43.12
N PRO A 151 -35.37 -16.31 43.49
CA PRO A 151 -35.04 -17.74 43.42
C PRO A 151 -36.19 -18.64 42.89
N ALA A 152 -35.90 -19.95 42.84
CA ALA A 152 -36.80 -21.12 43.01
C ALA A 152 -37.20 -21.96 41.78
N GLY A 153 -36.66 -23.20 41.75
CA GLY A 153 -37.50 -24.41 41.69
C GLY A 153 -37.38 -25.29 40.45
N GLY A 154 -36.78 -26.48 40.60
CA GLY A 154 -36.99 -27.59 39.66
C GLY A 154 -35.86 -28.63 39.60
N GLU A 155 -35.93 -29.65 40.46
CA GLU A 155 -35.08 -30.84 40.45
C GLU A 155 -35.44 -31.82 39.30
N GLY A 156 -34.46 -32.13 38.43
CA GLY A 156 -34.13 -33.42 37.78
C GLY A 156 -35.10 -34.15 36.83
N PRO A 157 -34.69 -35.27 36.17
CA PRO A 157 -33.33 -35.84 36.07
C PRO A 157 -32.91 -36.39 34.67
N GLU A 158 -31.61 -36.75 34.59
CA GLU A 158 -30.95 -37.85 33.85
C GLU A 158 -30.98 -38.01 32.30
N GLY A 159 -29.77 -38.08 31.72
CA GLY A 159 -29.38 -39.20 30.85
C GLY A 159 -28.62 -38.91 29.55
N GLY A 160 -27.32 -39.22 29.50
CA GLY A 160 -26.67 -39.79 28.29
C GLY A 160 -25.33 -39.18 27.83
N PRO A 161 -24.29 -39.98 27.49
CA PRO A 161 -22.89 -39.54 27.45
C PRO A 161 -22.29 -39.37 26.04
N GLY A 162 -21.13 -38.70 25.96
CA GLY A 162 -20.11 -38.98 24.95
C GLY A 162 -19.89 -37.88 23.90
N GLY A 163 -18.69 -37.29 23.93
CA GLY A 163 -18.21 -36.37 22.90
C GLY A 163 -16.89 -35.72 23.31
N GLU A 164 -15.80 -36.46 23.14
CA GLU A 164 -14.41 -36.03 23.33
C GLU A 164 -14.14 -34.62 22.78
N GLN A 165 -13.54 -33.78 23.63
CA GLN A 165 -13.00 -32.46 23.27
C GLN A 165 -11.52 -32.64 22.90
N PRO A 166 -11.09 -32.36 21.65
CA PRO A 166 -9.67 -32.42 21.32
C PRO A 166 -8.93 -31.21 21.92
N PRO A 167 -7.64 -31.35 22.27
CA PRO A 167 -6.88 -30.30 22.95
C PRO A 167 -6.52 -29.14 21.99
N PRO A 168 -6.33 -27.92 22.50
CA PRO A 168 -5.79 -26.81 21.72
C PRO A 168 -4.29 -27.02 21.51
N GLY A 169 -3.94 -27.66 20.39
CA GLY A 169 -2.56 -27.73 19.89
C GLY A 169 -2.24 -26.48 19.09
N GLY A 170 -1.54 -25.54 19.70
CA GLY A 170 -0.98 -24.36 19.04
C GLY A 170 0.05 -24.73 17.99
N GLY A 171 -0.31 -24.56 16.72
CA GLY A 171 0.63 -24.54 15.60
C GLY A 171 0.81 -23.10 15.14
N SER A 172 1.84 -22.44 15.63
CA SER A 172 2.36 -21.18 15.08
C SER A 172 2.97 -21.46 13.70
N GLY A 173 2.12 -21.45 12.67
CA GLY A 173 2.55 -21.42 11.28
C GLY A 173 3.09 -20.04 10.93
N LEU A 174 4.36 -19.80 11.25
CA LEU A 174 5.13 -18.69 10.71
C LEU A 174 5.24 -18.90 9.18
N TRP A 175 4.57 -18.05 8.40
CA TRP A 175 4.68 -18.06 6.95
C TRP A 175 6.03 -17.46 6.53
N VAL A 176 6.81 -18.23 5.75
CA VAL A 176 8.06 -17.77 5.15
C VAL A 176 7.88 -17.80 3.62
N PRO A 177 7.92 -16.65 2.93
CA PRO A 177 7.91 -16.62 1.47
C PRO A 177 9.28 -16.97 0.87
N GLY A 178 9.28 -17.74 -0.22
CA GLY A 178 10.39 -17.78 -1.18
C GLY A 178 11.24 -19.06 -1.24
N ARG A 179 10.62 -20.22 -1.50
CA ARG A 179 11.32 -21.42 -1.98
C ARG A 179 10.61 -21.96 -3.22
#